data_AF-A0A7J3NPY1-F1
#
_entry.id   AF-A0A7J3NPY1-F1
#
_cell.length_a   1.000
_cell.length_b   1.000
_cell.length_c   1.000
_cell.angle_alpha   90.00
_cell.angle_beta   90.00
_cell.angle_gamma   90.00
#
_symmetry.space_group_name_H-M   'P 1'
#
loop_
_entity.id
_entity.type
_entity.pdbx_description
1 polymer ?
#
loop_
_entity_poly.entity_id
_entity_poly.type
_entity_poly.pdbx_seq_one_letter_code
_entity_poly.pdbx_strand_id
1 'polypeptide(L)'
;MIRESDKLSRITLKLEKRGYKVRRHYYEYYIRYGGRFVCVVSLFPAWNYMFILLRSEGEMHLNEVVNVIKEEFPNITVVFLKKAG
;
A
#
# COMPACT_ATOMS: atom_id res chain seq x y z
N MET A 1 0.81 16.81 -16.98
CA MET A 1 0.84 16.59 -15.52
C MET A 1 -0.01 15.36 -15.22
N ILE A 2 0.57 14.32 -14.63
CA ILE A 2 -0.19 13.10 -14.27
C ILE A 2 -1.04 13.42 -13.03
N ARG A 3 -2.33 13.09 -13.04
CA ARG A 3 -3.20 13.35 -11.89
C ARG A 3 -2.85 12.40 -10.75
N GLU A 4 -2.96 12.87 -9.52
CA GLU A 4 -2.73 12.01 -8.34
C GLU A 4 -3.66 10.80 -8.32
N SER A 5 -4.92 10.98 -8.74
CA SER A 5 -5.89 9.89 -8.93
C SER A 5 -5.35 8.77 -9.83
N ASP A 6 -4.56 9.12 -10.84
CA ASP A 6 -4.00 8.16 -11.79
C ASP A 6 -2.85 7.38 -11.14
N LYS A 7 -2.00 8.08 -10.34
CA LYS A 7 -0.97 7.42 -9.51
C LYS A 7 -1.60 6.43 -8.54
N LEU A 8 -2.63 6.85 -7.83
CA LEU A 8 -3.34 6.00 -6.86
C LEU A 8 -3.94 4.75 -7.54
N SER A 9 -4.52 4.91 -8.72
CA SER A 9 -5.10 3.81 -9.49
C SER A 9 -4.02 2.86 -10.05
N ARG A 10 -2.86 3.39 -10.46
CA ARG A 10 -1.73 2.56 -10.89
C ARG A 10 -1.16 1.70 -9.77
N ILE A 11 -1.14 2.18 -8.53
CA ILE A 11 -0.76 1.35 -7.36
C ILE A 11 -1.68 0.12 -7.28
N THR A 12 -3.00 0.32 -7.33
CA THR A 12 -3.98 -0.78 -7.30
C THR A 12 -3.69 -1.79 -8.41
N LEU A 13 -3.58 -1.33 -9.66
CA LEU A 13 -3.35 -2.19 -10.81
C LEU A 13 -2.02 -2.96 -10.72
N LYS A 14 -0.96 -2.32 -10.21
CA LYS A 14 0.37 -2.94 -10.06
C LYS A 14 0.37 -4.03 -8.98
N LEU A 15 -0.35 -3.82 -7.88
CA LEU A 15 -0.54 -4.82 -6.84
C LEU A 15 -1.41 -5.98 -7.35
N GLU A 16 -2.50 -5.70 -8.06
CA GLU A 16 -3.38 -6.73 -8.62
C GLU A 16 -2.65 -7.64 -9.62
N LYS A 17 -1.78 -7.06 -10.47
CA LYS A 17 -0.91 -7.81 -11.38
C LYS A 17 0.07 -8.75 -10.67
N ARG A 18 0.38 -8.51 -9.39
CA ARG A 18 1.24 -9.34 -8.54
C ARG A 18 0.47 -10.37 -7.71
N GLY A 19 -0.85 -10.48 -7.95
CA GLY A 19 -1.71 -11.44 -7.27
C GLY A 19 -2.32 -10.95 -5.96
N TYR A 20 -2.13 -9.68 -5.61
CA TYR A 20 -2.80 -9.07 -4.45
C TYR A 20 -4.23 -8.73 -4.79
N LYS A 21 -5.15 -8.96 -3.86
CA LYS A 21 -6.50 -8.38 -3.92
C LYS A 21 -6.49 -7.06 -3.15
N VAL A 22 -6.85 -5.98 -3.82
CA VAL A 22 -6.83 -4.63 -3.26
C VAL A 22 -8.24 -4.07 -3.21
N ARG A 23 -8.67 -3.61 -2.04
CA ARG A 23 -9.84 -2.72 -1.93
C ARG A 23 -9.33 -1.34 -1.55
N ARG A 24 -9.52 -0.36 -2.44
CA ARG A 24 -9.15 1.03 -2.18
C ARG A 24 -10.34 1.82 -1.66
N HIS A 25 -10.13 2.61 -0.61
CA HIS A 25 -11.07 3.60 -0.12
C HIS A 25 -10.33 4.93 0.02
N TYR A 26 -10.54 5.84 -0.94
CA TYR A 26 -9.74 7.07 -1.09
C TYR A 26 -8.23 6.77 -1.14
N TYR A 27 -7.51 7.10 -0.07
CA TYR A 27 -6.07 6.94 0.09
C TYR A 27 -5.68 5.69 0.90
N GLU A 28 -6.67 4.89 1.31
CA GLU A 28 -6.46 3.64 2.05
C GLU A 28 -6.49 2.45 1.10
N TYR A 29 -5.51 1.57 1.25
CA TYR A 29 -5.35 0.34 0.49
C TYR A 29 -5.45 -0.84 1.43
N TYR A 30 -6.56 -1.58 1.36
CA TYR A 30 -6.76 -2.84 2.09
C TYR A 30 -6.24 -3.97 1.21
N ILE A 31 -5.12 -4.59 1.61
CA ILE A 31 -4.37 -5.53 0.79
C ILE A 31 -4.52 -6.95 1.34
N ARG A 32 -4.84 -7.88 0.45
CA ARG A 32 -4.97 -9.32 0.74
C ARG A 32 -4.12 -10.12 -0.24
N TYR A 33 -3.63 -11.28 0.20
CA TYR A 33 -2.92 -12.25 -0.65
C TYR A 33 -3.37 -13.66 -0.26
N GLY A 34 -3.67 -14.51 -1.25
CA GLY A 34 -4.15 -15.88 -1.01
C GLY A 34 -5.41 -15.94 -0.11
N GLY A 35 -6.28 -14.93 -0.20
CA GLY A 35 -7.46 -14.80 0.67
C GLY A 35 -7.18 -14.30 2.09
N ARG A 36 -5.93 -14.19 2.53
CA ARG A 36 -5.56 -13.67 3.86
C ARG A 36 -5.35 -12.16 3.83
N PHE A 37 -5.62 -11.51 4.96
CA PHE A 37 -5.35 -10.09 5.13
C PHE A 37 -3.86 -9.87 5.39
N VAL A 38 -3.24 -8.95 4.63
CA VAL A 38 -1.81 -8.65 4.71
C VAL A 38 -1.60 -7.36 5.50
N CYS A 39 -2.10 -6.24 4.98
CA CYS A 39 -1.95 -4.93 5.59
C CYS A 39 -3.02 -3.93 5.11
N VAL A 40 -3.14 -2.82 5.85
CA VAL A 40 -3.70 -1.57 5.36
C VAL A 40 -2.55 -0.59 5.14
N VAL A 41 -2.54 0.09 3.99
CA VAL A 41 -1.68 1.25 3.77
C VAL A 41 -2.54 2.50 3.68
N SER A 42 -2.27 3.49 4.53
CA SER A 42 -2.87 4.81 4.43
C SER A 42 -1.83 5.79 3.88
N LEU A 43 -2.12 6.33 2.69
CA LEU A 43 -1.21 7.15 1.92
C LEU A 43 -1.53 8.64 2.09
N PHE A 44 -0.53 9.46 2.37
CA PHE A 44 -0.72 10.91 2.47
C PHE A 44 0.27 11.64 1.57
N PRO A 45 0.03 11.66 0.24
CA PRO A 45 0.99 12.21 -0.71
C PRO A 45 1.34 13.67 -0.45
N ALA A 46 0.35 14.50 -0.09
CA ALA A 46 0.54 15.91 0.22
C ALA A 46 1.48 16.17 1.42
N TRP A 47 1.59 15.19 2.32
CA TRP A 47 2.48 15.23 3.48
C TRP A 47 3.70 14.33 3.32
N ASN A 48 3.89 13.74 2.14
CA ASN A 48 5.00 12.86 1.80
C ASN A 48 5.23 11.72 2.82
N TYR A 49 4.15 11.16 3.38
CA TYR A 49 4.24 10.02 4.27
C TYR A 49 3.15 8.98 4.01
N MET A 50 3.42 7.76 4.45
CA MET A 50 2.43 6.70 4.56
C MET A 50 2.61 5.96 5.87
N PHE A 51 1.53 5.40 6.40
CA PHE A 51 1.64 4.40 7.44
C PHE A 51 1.07 3.07 7.01
N ILE A 52 1.66 2.01 7.56
CA ILE A 52 1.27 0.63 7.26
C ILE A 52 0.85 -0.05 8.56
N LEU A 53 -0.39 -0.52 8.59
CA LEU A 53 -0.92 -1.42 9.61
C LEU A 53 -0.77 -2.85 9.11
N LEU A 54 0.16 -3.59 9.71
CA LEU A 54 0.61 -4.89 9.25
C LEU A 54 0.13 -6.00 10.19
N ARG A 55 -0.38 -7.12 9.64
CA ARG A 55 -0.50 -8.37 10.41
C ARG A 55 0.82 -9.14 10.37
N SER A 56 1.09 -9.91 11.43
CA SER A 56 2.32 -10.71 11.58
C SER A 56 2.63 -11.58 10.36
N GLU A 57 1.63 -12.27 9.79
CA GLU A 57 1.80 -13.09 8.58
C GLU A 57 2.05 -12.28 7.30
N GLY A 58 1.72 -10.98 7.31
CA GLY A 58 1.86 -10.10 6.16
C GLY A 58 3.27 -9.54 5.95
N GLU A 59 4.19 -9.74 6.91
CA GLU A 59 5.54 -9.16 6.88
C GLU A 59 6.34 -9.55 5.63
N MET A 60 6.13 -10.77 5.12
CA MET A 60 6.78 -11.24 3.89
C MET A 60 6.38 -10.46 2.63
N HIS A 61 5.20 -9.81 2.64
CA HIS A 61 4.68 -9.03 1.50
C HIS A 61 5.07 -7.54 1.57
N LEU A 62 5.62 -7.10 2.70
CA LEU A 62 5.80 -5.69 3.02
C LEU A 62 6.70 -4.97 2.02
N ASN A 63 7.84 -5.58 1.70
CA ASN A 63 8.82 -5.00 0.77
C ASN A 63 8.20 -4.79 -0.61
N GLU A 64 7.41 -5.75 -1.09
CA GLU A 64 6.78 -5.65 -2.40
C GLU A 64 5.72 -4.55 -2.45
N VAL A 65 4.85 -4.48 -1.42
CA VAL A 65 3.84 -3.43 -1.30
C VAL A 65 4.50 -2.04 -1.25
N VAL A 66 5.52 -1.87 -0.43
CA VAL A 66 6.26 -0.62 -0.29
C VAL A 66 6.91 -0.21 -1.62
N ASN A 67 7.53 -1.16 -2.32
CA ASN A 67 8.19 -0.89 -3.60
C ASN A 67 7.19 -0.40 -4.65
N VAL A 68 6.03 -1.05 -4.77
CA VAL A 68 4.98 -0.62 -5.72
C VAL A 68 4.50 0.81 -5.43
N ILE A 69 4.35 1.18 -4.16
CA ILE A 69 3.94 2.53 -3.78
C ILE A 69 5.05 3.55 -4.11
N LYS A 70 6.31 3.21 -3.81
CA LYS A 70 7.47 4.07 -4.09
C LYS A 70 7.71 4.27 -5.58
N GLU A 71 7.29 3.36 -6.46
CA GLU A 71 7.32 3.60 -7.91
C GLU A 71 6.48 4.84 -8.32
N GLU A 72 5.39 5.14 -7.62
CA GLU A 72 4.53 6.29 -7.91
C GLU A 72 4.83 7.52 -7.03
N PHE A 73 5.33 7.26 -5.82
CA PHE A 73 5.69 8.25 -4.79
C PHE A 73 7.09 7.94 -4.22
N PRO A 74 8.18 8.21 -4.97
CA PRO A 74 9.53 7.75 -4.63
C PRO A 74 10.08 8.31 -3.33
N ASN A 75 9.68 9.53 -2.97
CA ASN A 75 10.17 10.22 -1.79
C ASN A 75 9.32 9.95 -0.53
N ILE A 76 8.32 9.07 -0.62
CA ILE A 76 7.37 8.88 0.48
C ILE A 76 8.04 8.23 1.70
N THR A 77 7.84 8.86 2.85
CA THR A 77 8.31 8.36 4.14
C THR A 77 7.42 7.22 4.59
N VAL A 78 8.01 6.11 5.05
CA VAL A 78 7.28 4.93 5.49
C VAL A 78 7.30 4.84 7.01
N VAL A 79 6.12 4.82 7.63
CA VAL A 79 5.96 4.62 9.07
C VAL A 79 5.25 3.30 9.32
N PHE A 80 5.88 2.39 10.06
CA PHE A 80 5.25 1.13 10.42
C PHE A 80 4.52 1.29 11.75
N LEU A 81 3.19 1.20 11.72
CA LEU A 81 2.39 1.17 12.93
C LEU A 81 2.20 -0.31 13.31
N LYS A 82 3.08 -0.81 14.17
CA LYS A 82 2.99 -2.16 14.71
C LYS A 82 1.95 -2.17 15.84
N LYS A 83 0.73 -2.67 15.58
CA LYS A 83 -0.09 -3.47 16.51
C LYS A 83 -1.47 -3.83 15.95
N ALA A 84 -1.68 -5.12 15.74
CA ALA A 84 -2.83 -5.85 16.29
C ALA A 84 -2.32 -7.27 16.58
N GLY A 85 -2.18 -7.59 17.87
CA GLY A 85 -2.10 -8.98 18.33
C GLY A 85 -3.43 -9.68 18.11
#